data_AF-A0A947ZNK7-F1
#
_entry.id   AF-A0A947ZNK7-F1
#
_cell.length_a   1.000
_cell.length_b   1.000
_cell.length_c   1.000
_cell.angle_alpha   90.00
_cell.angle_beta   90.00
_cell.angle_gamma   90.00
#
_symmetry.space_group_name_H-M   'P 1'
#
loop_
_entity.id
_entity.type
_entity.pdbx_description
1 polymer ?
#
loop_
_entity_poly.entity_id
_entity_poly.type
_entity_poly.pdbx_seq_one_letter_code
_entity_poly.pdbx_strand_id
1 'polypeptide(L)' 'MTEREVIRVLLGSPIYFRLTPENRRELIQEFLNHLKEVKENPSKKF' A
#
# COMPACT_ATOMS: atom_id res chain seq x y z
N MET A 1 -5.45 3.79 -9.76
CA MET A 1 -4.65 4.13 -8.56
C MET A 1 -3.16 3.98 -8.88
N THR A 2 -2.32 4.97 -8.55
CA THR A 2 -0.86 4.97 -8.78
C THR A 2 -0.10 4.85 -7.46
N GLU A 3 1.17 4.45 -7.49
CA GLU A 3 2.01 4.26 -6.30
C GLU A 3 2.11 5.52 -5.43
N ARG A 4 2.13 6.70 -6.05
CA ARG A 4 2.12 7.99 -5.37
C ARG A 4 0.85 8.23 -4.56
N GLU A 5 -0.30 7.77 -5.04
CA GLU A 5 -1.57 7.90 -4.30
C GLU A 5 -1.60 6.99 -3.08
N VAL A 6 -1.00 5.79 -3.17
CA VAL A 6 -0.87 4.87 -2.03
C VAL A 6 -0.05 5.50 -0.93
N ILE A 7 1.12 6.02 -1.29
CA ILE A 7 2.01 6.69 -0.33
C ILE A 7 1.27 7.87 0.30
N ARG A 8 0.53 8.66 -0.49
CA ARG A 8 -0.28 9.77 0.04
C ARG A 8 -1.34 9.29 1.04
N VAL A 9 -2.07 8.22 0.73
CA VAL A 9 -3.09 7.65 1.63
C VAL A 9 -2.47 7.11 2.90
N LEU A 10 -1.33 6.41 2.80
CA LEU A 10 -0.60 5.89 3.94
C LEU A 10 -0.07 7.03 4.83
N LEU A 11 0.51 8.08 4.24
CA LEU A 11 0.97 9.27 4.95
C LEU A 11 -0.17 10.05 5.63
N GLY A 12 -1.40 9.91 5.14
CA GLY A 12 -2.60 10.47 5.78
C GLY A 12 -3.15 9.63 6.93
N SER A 13 -2.67 8.40 7.12
CA SER A 13 -3.17 7.48 8.15
C SER A 13 -2.44 7.67 9.49
N PRO A 14 -3.15 7.78 10.62
CA PRO A 14 -2.54 7.84 11.96
C PRO A 14 -1.69 6.61 12.27
N ILE A 15 -2.02 5.47 11.65
CA ILE A 15 -1.32 4.19 11.85
C ILE A 15 0.12 4.31 11.33
N TYR A 16 0.32 4.99 10.19
CA TYR A 16 1.65 5.14 9.59
C TYR A 16 2.64 5.80 10.56
N PHE A 17 2.22 6.83 11.31
CA PHE A 17 3.06 7.51 12.28
C PHE A 17 3.39 6.69 13.52
N ARG A 18 2.55 5.70 13.86
CA ARG A 18 2.78 4.78 14.99
C ARG A 18 3.72 3.62 14.64
N LEU A 19 3.96 3.37 13.36
CA LEU A 19 4.84 2.30 12.90
C LEU A 19 6.31 2.73 12.95
N THR A 20 7.18 1.75 13.20
CA THR A 20 8.63 1.87 13.03
C THR A 20 8.98 2.04 11.54
N PRO A 21 10.16 2.60 11.21
CA PRO A 21 10.59 2.75 9.82
C PRO A 21 10.57 1.44 9.03
N GLU A 22 10.93 0.32 9.66
CA GLU A 22 10.89 -1.02 9.05
C GLU A 22 9.46 -1.43 8.70
N ASN A 23 8.53 -1.34 9.66
CA ASN A 23 7.13 -1.70 9.44
C ASN A 23 6.45 -0.78 8.41
N ARG A 24 6.84 0.50 8.33
CA ARG A 24 6.34 1.42 7.29
C ARG A 24 6.76 0.96 5.89
N ARG A 25 8.00 0.47 5.77
CA ARG A 25 8.53 -0.03 4.49
C ARG A 25 7.80 -1.29 4.06
N GLU A 26 7.59 -2.23 4.98
CA GLU A 26 6.81 -3.45 4.71
C GLU A 26 5.37 -3.11 4.31
N LEU A 27 4.69 -2.22 5.04
CA LEU A 27 3.33 -1.80 4.72
C LEU A 27 3.21 -1.19 3.31
N ILE A 28 4.14 -0.30 2.93
CA ILE A 28 4.15 0.29 1.59
C ILE A 28 4.35 -0.82 0.54
N GLN A 29 5.31 -1.73 0.78
CA GLN A 29 5.64 -2.79 -0.17
C GLN A 29 4.50 -3.79 -0.36
N GLU A 30 3.82 -4.20 0.72
CA GLU A 30 2.62 -5.04 0.68
C GLU A 30 1.50 -4.40 -0.14
N PHE A 31 1.21 -3.12 0.09
CA PHE A 31 0.19 -2.39 -0.67
C PHE A 31 0.54 -2.26 -2.16
N LEU A 32 1.81 -2.00 -2.48
CA LEU A 32 2.28 -1.92 -3.85
C LEU A 32 2.18 -3.28 -4.57
N ASN A 33 2.55 -4.37 -3.88
CA ASN A 33 2.38 -5.72 -4.38
C ASN A 33 0.91 -6.03 -4.64
N HIS A 34 0.03 -5.72 -3.70
CA HIS A 34 -1.40 -5.97 -3.85
C HIS A 34 -1.99 -5.16 -5.02
N LEU A 35 -1.58 -3.91 -5.19
CA LEU A 35 -1.97 -3.11 -6.36
C LEU A 35 -1.47 -3.68 -7.67
N LYS A 36 -0.26 -4.23 -7.68
CA LYS A 36 0.29 -4.91 -8.85
C LYS A 36 -0.52 -6.17 -9.15
N GLU A 37 -0.84 -6.98 -8.15
CA GLU A 37 -1.71 -8.16 -8.29
C GLU A 37 -3.11 -7.78 -8.82
N VAL A 38 -3.73 -6.73 -8.30
CA VAL A 38 -5.05 -6.27 -8.77
C VAL A 38 -4.98 -5.75 -10.21
N LYS A 39 -3.87 -5.09 -10.60
CA LYS A 39 -3.65 -4.63 -11.97
C LYS A 39 -3.40 -5.78 -12.94
N GLU A 40 -2.62 -6.79 -12.53
CA GLU A 40 -2.30 -7.95 -13.36
C GLU A 40 -3.45 -8.97 -13.41
N ASN A 41 -4.28 -9.04 -12.35
CA ASN A 41 -5.42 -9.95 -12.25
C ASN A 41 -6.68 -9.24 -11.73
N PRO A 42 -7.34 -8.41 -12.55
CA PRO A 42 -8.59 -7.75 -12.17
C PRO A 42 -9.77 -8.73 -11.98
N SER A 43 -9.62 -10.00 -12.37
CA SER A 43 -10.66 -11.04 -12.27
C SER A 43 -10.68 -11.81 -10.95
N LYS A 44 -9.78 -11.52 -9.99
CA LYS A 44 -9.86 -12.09 -8.64
C LYS A 44 -10.95 -11.34 -7.86
N LYS A 45 -12.21 -11.66 -8.21
CA LYS A 45 -13.43 -11.19 -7.56
C LYS A 45 -13.34 -11.51 -6.06
N PHE A 46 -13.33 -10.47 -5.23
CA PHE A 46 -13.66 -10.55 -3.81
C PHE A 46 -15.11 -10.99 -3.62
#